data_AF-X1KMR2-F1
#
_entry.id   AF-X1KMR2-F1
#
_cell.length_a   1.000
_cell.length_b   1.000
_cell.length_c   1.000
_cell.angle_alpha   90.00
_cell.angle_beta   90.00
_cell.angle_gamma   90.00
#
_symmetry.space_group_name_H-M   'P 1'
#
loop_
_entity.id
_entity.type
_entity.pdbx_description
1 polymer ?
#
loop_
_entity_poly.entity_id
_entity_poly.type
_entity_poly.pdbx_seq_one_letter_code
_entity_poly.pdbx_strand_id
1 'polypeptide(L)'
;YLYKEDAPSLDLLLSAIPYFKKAISIEPNLVEAYFWVGEIYQVLGDKSTRQFYSLAIESYKKAINIEEVRNPVSFTHPSPYWRSYIQLSKMYHSLRLKDKEEKLWLELEKVKSLPYQQALNRKGYFGFGYPSRIEVSFEEGDKVENWIYSEKNITFVVINGEVQGEKEEEL
;
A
#
# COMPACT_ATOMS: atom_id res chain seq x y z
N TYR A 1 15.56 8.94 2.74
CA TYR A 1 15.67 7.56 2.24
C TYR A 1 17.11 7.35 1.84
N LEU A 2 17.74 6.27 2.30
CA LEU A 2 19.19 6.05 2.25
C LEU A 2 19.75 6.43 0.87
N TYR A 3 20.42 7.58 0.80
CA TYR A 3 21.15 7.99 -0.40
C TYR A 3 22.29 7.00 -0.62
N LYS A 4 22.63 6.76 -1.88
CA LYS A 4 23.63 5.74 -2.28
C LYS A 4 25.01 5.96 -1.61
N GLU A 5 25.29 7.19 -1.17
CA GLU A 5 26.50 7.59 -0.46
C GLU A 5 26.44 7.35 1.07
N ASP A 6 25.25 7.18 1.65
CA ASP A 6 25.01 6.89 3.09
C ASP A 6 24.38 5.50 3.33
N ALA A 7 24.49 4.59 2.36
CA ALA A 7 23.91 3.27 2.50
C ALA A 7 24.59 2.49 3.65
N PRO A 8 23.85 1.95 4.64
CA PRO A 8 24.41 1.34 5.84
C PRO A 8 25.45 0.26 5.51
N SER A 9 26.43 0.07 6.40
CA SER A 9 27.42 -0.99 6.23
C SER A 9 26.75 -2.36 6.23
N LEU A 10 27.37 -3.34 5.57
CA LEU A 10 26.86 -4.71 5.52
C LEU A 10 26.65 -5.27 6.93
N ASP A 11 27.62 -5.03 7.82
CA ASP A 11 27.57 -5.46 9.22
C ASP A 11 26.40 -4.82 9.97
N LEU A 12 26.14 -3.54 9.75
CA LEU A 12 25.02 -2.85 10.37
C LEU A 12 23.69 -3.44 9.90
N LEU A 13 23.53 -3.68 8.60
CA LEU A 13 22.33 -4.31 8.04
C LEU A 13 22.09 -5.72 8.60
N LEU A 14 23.14 -6.53 8.67
CA LEU A 14 23.06 -7.88 9.23
C LEU A 14 22.72 -7.86 10.72
N SER A 15 23.27 -6.90 11.48
CA SER A 15 22.99 -6.73 12.91
C SER A 15 21.57 -6.24 13.20
N ALA A 16 20.91 -5.58 12.24
CA ALA A 16 19.54 -5.09 12.40
C ALA A 16 18.48 -6.20 12.24
N ILE A 17 18.74 -7.21 11.40
CA ILE A 17 17.78 -8.29 11.09
C ILE A 17 17.22 -8.99 12.35
N PRO A 18 18.03 -9.37 13.36
CA PRO A 18 17.52 -10.01 14.57
C PRO A 18 16.48 -9.18 15.34
N TYR A 19 16.58 -7.86 15.33
CA TYR A 19 15.62 -6.98 16.01
C TYR A 19 14.26 -7.00 15.31
N PHE A 20 14.22 -6.94 13.98
CA PHE A 20 12.97 -7.07 13.22
C PHE A 20 12.38 -8.48 13.33
N LYS A 21 13.22 -9.53 13.33
CA LYS A 21 12.73 -10.90 13.59
C LYS A 21 12.12 -11.03 14.99
N LYS A 22 12.72 -10.39 16.00
CA LYS A 22 12.15 -10.35 17.35
C LYS A 22 10.83 -9.58 17.39
N ALA A 23 10.75 -8.43 16.71
CA ALA A 23 9.51 -7.68 16.59
C ALA A 23 8.38 -8.52 15.96
N ILE A 24 8.68 -9.21 14.86
CA ILE A 24 7.76 -10.15 14.20
C ILE A 24 7.35 -11.30 15.13
N SER A 25 8.25 -11.80 15.97
CA SER A 25 7.92 -12.87 16.92
C SER A 25 6.98 -12.43 18.04
N ILE A 26 7.04 -11.13 18.42
CA ILE A 26 6.17 -10.53 19.44
C ILE A 26 4.82 -10.16 18.82
N GLU A 27 4.83 -9.54 17.65
CA GLU A 27 3.64 -9.14 16.89
C GLU A 27 3.73 -9.66 15.45
N PRO A 28 3.17 -10.85 15.16
CA PRO A 28 3.24 -11.48 13.84
C PRO A 28 2.53 -10.72 12.72
N ASN A 29 1.71 -9.73 13.07
CA ASN A 29 0.95 -8.91 12.13
C ASN A 29 1.47 -7.46 12.07
N LEU A 30 2.72 -7.22 12.52
CA LEU A 30 3.35 -5.91 12.50
C LEU A 30 3.92 -5.59 11.11
N VAL A 31 3.15 -4.84 10.33
CA VAL A 31 3.39 -4.56 8.90
C VAL A 31 4.71 -3.83 8.69
N GLU A 32 5.02 -2.88 9.57
CA GLU A 32 6.26 -2.11 9.59
C GLU A 32 7.48 -3.02 9.68
N ALA A 33 7.44 -4.06 10.52
CA ALA A 33 8.59 -4.94 10.71
C ALA A 33 8.89 -5.77 9.45
N TYR A 34 7.85 -6.24 8.76
CA TYR A 34 8.01 -6.93 7.48
C TYR A 34 8.48 -5.99 6.37
N PHE A 35 7.98 -4.76 6.31
CA PHE A 35 8.46 -3.77 5.36
C PHE A 35 9.95 -3.46 5.57
N TRP A 36 10.36 -3.13 6.80
CA TRP A 36 11.74 -2.74 7.09
C TRP A 36 12.73 -3.89 6.92
N VAL A 37 12.37 -5.13 7.30
CA VAL A 37 13.25 -6.27 7.03
C VAL A 37 13.36 -6.56 5.53
N GLY A 38 12.30 -6.29 4.76
CA GLY A 38 12.31 -6.35 3.29
C GLY A 38 13.29 -5.34 2.67
N GLU A 39 13.27 -4.09 3.14
CA GLU A 39 14.23 -3.05 2.73
C GLU A 39 15.68 -3.47 3.03
N ILE A 40 15.93 -4.02 4.22
CA ILE A 40 17.27 -4.48 4.60
C ILE A 40 17.72 -5.61 3.66
N TYR A 41 16.87 -6.61 3.42
CA TYR A 41 17.20 -7.71 2.51
C TYR A 41 17.41 -7.21 1.07
N GLN A 42 16.66 -6.21 0.61
CA GLN A 42 16.86 -5.63 -0.71
C GLN A 42 18.26 -5.01 -0.83
N VAL A 43 18.66 -4.19 0.15
CA VAL A 43 19.99 -3.57 0.17
C VAL A 43 21.09 -4.63 0.27
N LEU A 44 20.89 -5.68 1.07
CA LEU A 44 21.83 -6.81 1.14
C LEU A 44 21.91 -7.57 -0.20
N GLY A 45 20.81 -7.66 -0.94
CA GLY A 45 20.77 -8.25 -2.27
C GLY A 45 21.58 -7.44 -3.27
N ASP A 46 21.46 -6.12 -3.21
CA ASP A 46 22.21 -5.17 -4.05
C ASP A 46 23.71 -5.17 -3.72
N LYS A 47 24.07 -5.34 -2.44
CA LYS A 47 25.46 -5.22 -1.95
C LYS A 47 26.22 -6.55 -1.87
N SER A 48 25.54 -7.69 -1.75
CA SER A 48 26.18 -8.96 -1.41
C SER A 48 25.78 -10.11 -2.33
N THR A 49 24.55 -10.61 -2.21
CA THR A 49 24.10 -11.80 -2.95
C THR A 49 22.62 -11.78 -3.25
N ARG A 50 22.27 -12.24 -4.45
CA ARG A 50 20.89 -12.31 -4.96
C ARG A 50 19.96 -13.15 -4.10
N GLN A 51 20.46 -14.02 -3.22
CA GLN A 51 19.62 -14.78 -2.29
C GLN A 51 18.81 -13.87 -1.36
N PHE A 52 19.29 -12.66 -1.07
CA PHE A 52 18.54 -11.72 -0.24
C PHE A 52 17.35 -11.12 -0.98
N TYR A 53 17.34 -11.13 -2.32
CA TYR A 53 16.18 -10.67 -3.07
C TYR A 53 14.94 -11.56 -2.88
N SER A 54 15.10 -12.88 -2.75
CA SER A 54 13.95 -13.74 -2.47
C SER A 54 13.36 -13.44 -1.09
N LEU A 55 14.21 -13.19 -0.09
CA LEU A 55 13.79 -12.80 1.26
C LEU A 55 13.12 -11.43 1.29
N ALA A 56 13.61 -10.47 0.51
CA ALA A 56 12.99 -9.15 0.38
C ALA A 56 11.60 -9.25 -0.25
N ILE A 57 11.47 -10.00 -1.36
CA ILE A 57 10.19 -10.26 -2.04
C ILE A 57 9.19 -10.91 -1.08
N GLU A 58 9.61 -11.92 -0.32
CA GLU A 58 8.73 -12.59 0.65
C GLU A 58 8.28 -11.62 1.75
N SER A 59 9.18 -10.78 2.24
CA SER A 59 8.88 -9.81 3.30
C SER A 59 7.86 -8.76 2.86
N TYR A 60 8.02 -8.20 1.64
CA TYR A 60 7.03 -7.27 1.09
C TYR A 60 5.68 -7.93 0.85
N LYS A 61 5.65 -9.18 0.36
CA LYS A 61 4.40 -9.93 0.21
C LYS A 61 3.68 -10.17 1.55
N LYS A 62 4.43 -10.42 2.62
CA LYS A 62 3.87 -10.57 3.97
C LYS A 62 3.24 -9.26 4.45
N ALA A 63 3.94 -8.13 4.29
CA ALA A 63 3.41 -6.81 4.64
C ALA A 63 2.10 -6.51 3.88
N ILE A 64 2.05 -6.80 2.58
CA ILE A 64 0.85 -6.65 1.76
C ILE A 64 -0.30 -7.52 2.30
N ASN A 65 -0.09 -8.82 2.44
CA ASN A 65 -1.12 -9.76 2.85
C ASN A 65 -1.70 -9.44 4.25
N ILE A 66 -0.86 -9.04 5.20
CA ILE A 66 -1.34 -8.69 6.55
C ILE A 66 -2.33 -7.52 6.50
N GLU A 67 -2.05 -6.49 5.72
CA GLU A 67 -2.92 -5.31 5.59
C GLU A 67 -4.20 -5.62 4.82
N GLU A 68 -4.09 -6.38 3.73
CA GLU A 68 -5.26 -6.82 2.94
C GLU A 68 -6.24 -7.65 3.79
N VAL A 69 -5.72 -8.48 4.69
CA VAL A 69 -6.54 -9.27 5.62
C VAL A 69 -7.13 -8.41 6.73
N ARG A 70 -6.37 -7.46 7.29
CA ARG A 70 -6.78 -6.68 8.47
C ARG A 70 -7.72 -5.52 8.12
N ASN A 71 -7.46 -4.81 7.02
CA ASN A 71 -8.07 -3.51 6.80
C ASN A 71 -8.09 -3.12 5.31
N PRO A 72 -9.03 -3.66 4.53
CA PRO A 72 -9.15 -3.26 3.13
C PRO A 72 -9.53 -1.78 2.97
N VAL A 73 -10.15 -1.14 3.98
CA VAL A 73 -10.89 0.13 3.82
C VAL A 73 -10.10 1.39 4.17
N SER A 74 -9.18 1.36 5.13
CA SER A 74 -8.47 2.58 5.56
C SER A 74 -7.03 2.63 5.05
N PHE A 75 -6.83 3.15 3.84
CA PHE A 75 -5.49 3.44 3.36
C PHE A 75 -5.00 4.79 3.91
N THR A 76 -4.11 4.75 4.89
CA THR A 76 -3.24 5.91 5.19
C THR A 76 -2.07 5.90 4.20
N HIS A 77 -1.74 7.04 3.59
CA HIS A 77 -0.69 7.12 2.57
C HIS A 77 0.46 8.07 2.96
N PRO A 78 1.73 7.70 2.69
CA PRO A 78 2.21 6.39 2.27
C PRO A 78 2.52 5.47 3.47
N SER A 79 1.61 4.53 3.76
CA SER A 79 1.82 3.44 4.72
C SER A 79 2.89 2.42 4.25
N PRO A 80 3.46 1.61 5.17
CA PRO A 80 4.35 0.50 4.82
C PRO A 80 3.78 -0.46 3.78
N TYR A 81 2.46 -0.63 3.78
CA TYR A 81 1.70 -1.34 2.75
C TYR A 81 1.94 -0.79 1.33
N TRP A 82 1.65 0.50 1.11
CA TRP A 82 1.82 1.16 -0.19
C TRP A 82 3.28 1.12 -0.66
N ARG A 83 4.20 1.30 0.29
CA ARG A 83 5.63 1.22 0.02
C ARG A 83 6.05 -0.20 -0.38
N SER A 84 5.47 -1.23 0.24
CA SER A 84 5.75 -2.63 -0.10
C SER A 84 5.36 -2.96 -1.53
N TYR A 85 4.21 -2.46 -2.02
CA TYR A 85 3.83 -2.59 -3.44
C TYR A 85 4.84 -1.95 -4.38
N ILE A 86 5.22 -0.69 -4.10
CA ILE A 86 6.18 0.04 -4.92
C ILE A 86 7.52 -0.70 -4.98
N GLN A 87 8.03 -1.15 -3.83
CA GLN A 87 9.32 -1.84 -3.79
C GLN A 87 9.26 -3.19 -4.48
N LEU A 88 8.19 -3.94 -4.28
CA LEU A 88 8.01 -5.23 -4.94
C LEU A 88 7.90 -5.08 -6.46
N SER A 89 7.19 -4.05 -6.96
CA SER A 89 7.18 -3.72 -8.40
C SER A 89 8.58 -3.39 -8.91
N LYS A 90 9.32 -2.50 -8.22
CA LYS A 90 10.71 -2.16 -8.60
C LYS A 90 11.61 -3.39 -8.65
N MET A 91 11.45 -4.31 -7.70
CA MET A 91 12.18 -5.57 -7.67
C MET A 91 11.80 -6.48 -8.84
N TYR A 92 10.50 -6.65 -9.13
CA TYR A 92 10.08 -7.43 -10.29
C TYR A 92 10.59 -6.82 -11.60
N HIS A 93 10.55 -5.50 -11.72
CA HIS A 93 11.09 -4.79 -12.86
C HIS A 93 12.59 -5.04 -13.04
N SER A 94 13.39 -4.86 -11.98
CA SER A 94 14.85 -5.05 -12.02
C SER A 94 15.24 -6.51 -12.32
N LEU A 95 14.42 -7.46 -11.87
CA LEU A 95 14.57 -8.89 -12.15
C LEU A 95 13.96 -9.33 -13.50
N ARG A 96 13.40 -8.39 -14.28
CA ARG A 96 12.73 -8.63 -15.57
C ARG A 96 11.54 -9.60 -15.49
N LEU A 97 10.84 -9.61 -14.36
CA LEU A 97 9.68 -10.46 -14.07
C LEU A 97 8.36 -9.74 -14.44
N LYS A 98 8.20 -9.38 -15.73
CA LYS A 98 7.10 -8.53 -16.21
C LYS A 98 5.71 -9.05 -15.83
N ASP A 99 5.44 -10.34 -16.02
CA ASP A 99 4.14 -10.93 -15.69
C ASP A 99 3.78 -10.81 -14.20
N LYS A 100 4.79 -10.84 -13.32
CA LYS A 100 4.56 -10.67 -11.87
C LYS A 100 4.35 -9.22 -11.50
N GLU A 101 5.06 -8.31 -12.17
CA GLU A 101 4.87 -6.87 -12.01
C GLU A 101 3.47 -6.44 -12.45
N GLU A 102 3.03 -6.85 -13.63
CA GLU A 102 1.69 -6.54 -14.15
C GLU A 102 0.59 -7.07 -13.21
N LYS A 103 0.68 -8.34 -12.81
CA LYS A 103 -0.26 -8.94 -11.85
C LYS A 103 -0.31 -8.18 -10.53
N LEU A 104 0.83 -7.73 -10.03
CA LEU A 104 0.91 -6.98 -8.78
C LEU A 104 0.19 -5.62 -8.89
N TRP A 105 0.34 -4.91 -10.01
CA TRP A 105 -0.35 -3.63 -10.22
C TRP A 105 -1.86 -3.82 -10.38
N LEU A 106 -2.30 -4.85 -11.10
CA LEU A 106 -3.72 -5.20 -11.21
C LEU A 106 -4.32 -5.57 -9.85
N GLU A 107 -3.59 -6.31 -9.02
CA GLU A 107 -4.00 -6.64 -7.66
C GLU A 107 -4.12 -5.38 -6.79
N LEU A 108 -3.12 -4.49 -6.82
CA LEU A 108 -3.17 -3.21 -6.11
C LEU A 108 -4.38 -2.37 -6.53
N GLU A 109 -4.61 -2.23 -7.83
CA GLU A 109 -5.74 -1.45 -8.37
C GLU A 109 -7.09 -2.01 -7.89
N LYS A 110 -7.24 -3.34 -7.93
CA LYS A 110 -8.43 -4.03 -7.43
C LYS A 110 -8.61 -3.81 -5.92
N VAL A 111 -7.58 -4.03 -5.13
CA VAL A 111 -7.66 -3.94 -3.67
C VAL A 111 -7.90 -2.50 -3.23
N LYS A 112 -7.26 -1.53 -3.90
CA LYS A 112 -7.42 -0.11 -3.63
C LYS A 112 -8.83 0.40 -3.98
N SER A 113 -9.46 -0.14 -5.02
CA SER A 113 -10.81 0.22 -5.45
C SER A 113 -11.93 -0.46 -4.65
N LEU A 114 -11.66 -1.64 -4.08
CA LEU A 114 -12.66 -2.48 -3.41
C LEU A 114 -13.47 -1.76 -2.30
N PRO A 115 -12.89 -0.94 -1.42
CA PRO A 115 -13.65 -0.28 -0.36
C PRO A 115 -14.68 0.73 -0.88
N TYR A 116 -14.26 1.52 -1.85
CA TYR A 116 -15.09 2.52 -2.52
C TYR A 116 -16.21 1.83 -3.29
N GLN A 117 -15.87 0.77 -4.03
CA GLN A 117 -16.84 -0.09 -4.69
C GLN A 117 -17.88 -0.64 -3.70
N GLN A 118 -17.44 -1.20 -2.57
CA GLN A 118 -18.35 -1.76 -1.58
C GLN A 118 -19.25 -0.69 -0.95
N ALA A 119 -18.70 0.47 -0.60
CA ALA A 119 -19.46 1.57 -0.02
C ALA A 119 -20.51 2.12 -0.99
N LEU A 120 -20.14 2.30 -2.26
CA LEU A 120 -21.02 2.79 -3.32
C LEU A 120 -22.08 1.75 -3.71
N ASN A 121 -21.70 0.48 -3.86
CA ASN A 121 -22.63 -0.62 -4.17
C ASN A 121 -23.72 -0.77 -3.11
N ARG A 122 -23.41 -0.56 -1.82
CA ARG A 122 -24.39 -0.56 -0.72
C ARG A 122 -25.46 0.52 -0.86
N LYS A 123 -25.18 1.60 -1.59
CA LYS A 123 -26.11 2.68 -1.91
C LYS A 123 -26.71 2.56 -3.31
N GLY A 124 -26.40 1.50 -4.05
CA GLY A 124 -26.91 1.26 -5.41
C GLY A 124 -26.08 1.90 -6.53
N TYR A 125 -24.92 2.46 -6.22
CA TYR A 125 -24.00 3.02 -7.22
C TYR A 125 -23.01 1.96 -7.69
N PHE A 126 -23.08 1.60 -8.97
CA PHE A 126 -22.26 0.54 -9.56
C PHE A 126 -21.26 1.07 -10.60
N GLY A 127 -20.20 0.31 -10.87
CA GLY A 127 -19.24 0.64 -11.93
C GLY A 127 -18.27 1.77 -11.58
N PHE A 128 -18.06 2.02 -10.29
CA PHE A 128 -17.05 2.93 -9.77
C PHE A 128 -15.81 2.15 -9.33
N GLY A 129 -14.62 2.75 -9.51
CA GLY A 129 -13.34 2.18 -9.07
C GLY A 129 -12.79 2.94 -7.86
N TYR A 130 -11.47 3.10 -7.83
CA TYR A 130 -10.84 4.07 -6.94
C TYR A 130 -11.12 5.50 -7.44
N PRO A 131 -11.45 6.47 -6.55
CA PRO A 131 -11.65 7.86 -6.95
C PRO A 131 -10.40 8.46 -7.61
N SER A 132 -10.59 9.31 -8.61
CA SER A 132 -9.49 10.06 -9.23
C SER A 132 -8.82 11.00 -8.23
N ARG A 133 -9.62 11.57 -7.32
CA ARG A 133 -9.16 12.46 -6.25
C ARG A 133 -10.06 12.30 -5.02
N ILE A 134 -9.46 12.42 -3.84
CA ILE A 134 -10.19 12.43 -2.56
C ILE A 134 -9.83 13.73 -1.84
N GLU A 135 -10.82 14.54 -1.56
CA GLU A 135 -10.66 15.72 -0.70
C GLU A 135 -11.18 15.38 0.69
N VAL A 136 -10.43 15.76 1.73
CA VAL A 136 -10.81 15.47 3.12
C VAL A 136 -10.92 16.79 3.88
N SER A 137 -12.05 16.98 4.56
CA SER A 137 -12.32 18.08 5.48
C SER A 137 -12.91 17.56 6.78
N PHE A 138 -13.04 18.47 7.76
CA PHE A 138 -13.71 18.18 9.03
C PHE A 138 -14.77 19.25 9.27
N GLU A 139 -16.01 18.83 9.48
CA GLU A 139 -17.16 19.71 9.68
C GLU A 139 -17.88 19.25 10.96
N GLU A 140 -18.03 20.16 11.93
CA GLU A 140 -18.71 19.88 13.22
C GLU A 140 -18.17 18.66 14.00
N GLY A 141 -16.91 18.26 13.73
CA GLY A 141 -16.27 17.10 14.35
C GLY A 141 -16.37 15.80 13.52
N ASP A 142 -17.17 15.80 12.47
CA ASP A 142 -17.28 14.71 11.52
C ASP A 142 -16.22 14.81 10.42
N LYS A 143 -15.69 13.66 10.01
CA LYS A 143 -14.78 13.58 8.86
C LYS A 143 -15.61 13.54 7.60
N VAL A 144 -15.40 14.51 6.71
CA VAL A 144 -16.06 14.58 5.41
C VAL A 144 -15.03 14.28 4.32
N GLU A 145 -15.37 13.35 3.44
CA GLU A 145 -14.58 13.03 2.25
C GLU A 145 -15.41 13.26 0.99
N ASN A 146 -14.83 13.96 0.00
CA ASN A 146 -15.38 14.06 -1.34
C ASN A 146 -14.62 13.11 -2.26
N TRP A 147 -15.29 12.05 -2.71
CA TRP A 147 -14.73 11.05 -3.63
C TRP A 147 -15.04 11.47 -5.07
N ILE A 148 -14.05 12.01 -5.76
CA ILE A 148 -14.20 12.64 -7.07
C ILE A 148 -13.84 11.64 -8.16
N TYR A 149 -14.78 11.39 -9.07
CA TYR A 149 -14.64 10.53 -10.25
C TYR A 149 -14.71 11.39 -11.52
N SER A 150 -13.58 12.02 -11.87
CA SER A 150 -13.52 13.00 -12.97
C SER A 150 -13.95 12.43 -14.32
N GLU A 151 -13.67 11.15 -14.60
CA GLU A 151 -14.11 10.48 -15.84
C GLU A 151 -15.63 10.34 -15.97
N LYS A 152 -16.35 10.39 -14.85
CA LYS A 152 -17.81 10.25 -14.78
C LYS A 152 -18.50 11.57 -14.38
N ASN A 153 -17.74 12.64 -14.16
CA ASN A 153 -18.24 13.94 -13.71
C ASN A 153 -19.11 13.88 -12.43
N ILE A 154 -18.78 12.97 -11.51
CA ILE A 154 -19.53 12.72 -10.28
C ILE A 154 -18.60 12.81 -9.08
N THR A 155 -19.10 13.43 -8.01
CA THR A 155 -18.46 13.49 -6.71
C THR A 155 -19.39 12.91 -5.64
N PHE A 156 -18.95 11.90 -4.90
CA PHE A 156 -19.70 11.39 -3.75
C PHE A 156 -19.26 12.08 -2.46
N VAL A 157 -20.24 12.47 -1.64
CA VAL A 157 -19.99 12.99 -0.29
C VAL A 157 -20.09 11.86 0.70
N VAL A 158 -19.03 11.66 1.48
CA VAL A 158 -18.92 10.59 2.46
C VAL A 158 -18.65 11.20 3.83
N ILE A 159 -19.51 10.91 4.80
CA ILE A 159 -19.38 11.42 6.16
C ILE A 159 -19.10 10.24 7.08
N ASN A 160 -17.99 10.29 7.80
CA ASN A 160 -17.53 9.24 8.71
C ASN A 160 -17.50 7.83 8.06
N GLY A 161 -17.17 7.76 6.76
CA GLY A 161 -17.12 6.52 5.99
C GLY A 161 -18.45 6.06 5.38
N GLU A 162 -19.53 6.80 5.59
CA GLU A 162 -20.83 6.52 4.98
C GLU A 162 -21.14 7.46 3.82
N VAL A 163 -21.42 6.90 2.64
CA VAL A 163 -21.85 7.64 1.46
C VAL A 163 -23.22 8.25 1.70
N GLN A 164 -23.30 9.58 1.71
CA GLN A 164 -24.53 10.34 1.95
C GLN A 164 -25.27 10.67 0.66
N GLY A 165 -24.55 10.88 -0.44
CA GLY A 165 -25.13 11.19 -1.75
C GLY A 165 -24.07 11.59 -2.77
N GLU A 166 -24.52 12.03 -3.93
CA GLU A 166 -23.68 12.49 -5.03
C GLU A 166 -23.96 13.95 -5.38
N LYS A 167 -22.95 14.61 -5.94
CA LYS A 167 -23.00 15.92 -6.57
C LYS A 167 -22.45 15.74 -7.98
N GLU A 168 -23.22 16.14 -8.99
CA GLU A 168 -22.67 16.32 -10.33
C GLU A 168 -21.81 17.60 -10.31
N GLU A 169 -20.59 17.54 -10.85
CA GLU A 169 -19.82 18.77 -11.06
C GLU A 169 -20.50 19.56 -12.19
N GLU A 170 -21.00 20.76 -11.90
CA GLU A 170 -21.50 21.67 -12.93
C GLU A 170 -20.33 22.02 -13.87
N LEU A 171 -20.52 21.76 -15.17
CA LEU A 171 -19.55 22.00 -16.25
C LEU A 171 -19.18 23.49 -16.41
#